data_AF-A0A8D0QWD9-F1
#
_entry.id   AF-A0A8D0QWD9-F1
#
_cell.length_a   1.000
_cell.length_b   1.000
_cell.length_c   1.000
_cell.angle_alpha   90.00
_cell.angle_beta   90.00
_cell.angle_gamma   90.00
#
_symmetry.space_group_name_H-M   'P 1'
#
loop_
_entity.id
_entity.type
_entity.pdbx_description
1 polymer ?
#
loop_
_entity_poly.entity_id
_entity_poly.type
_entity_poly.pdbx_seq_one_letter_code
_entity_poly.pdbx_strand_id
1 'polypeptide(L)'
;MGSFSLRLTASKKGKIEQTFKCFLPTLTSHVILVRNKMRASPIRIPTVSSDTDWDFCFHLSQQTKTPAHERTDELYSTSGSGESEEDNARAKKEKDIGPMSLPKEKLAQSQKKIAQLIKGKMNIQANKELIRCVILSRIIFGEEHWKCAQALASLAYGYLTLRGLPAQAKKHAESAKNTLLTWKGNTALDKEKEEILEALVMLYYTLGVAWLLQRHGREAYFNLQQSERNMKELKESYKGGVGGLQVSEKDLTVALGRASLANGWLNLALTYFEKAIGNVIAAKGDRTSDLVSLYEEIAQIEQLRRNHDQAIQYLQRAHSICVSLFTEVSPQAARASTLLAKAYAMSGEAQHRGR
;
A
#
# COMPACT_ATOMS: atom_id res chain seq x y z
N MET A 1 42.70 5.00 -6.35
CA MET A 1 43.42 3.78 -6.79
C MET A 1 44.34 3.36 -5.66
N GLY A 2 44.14 2.18 -5.09
CA GLY A 2 44.96 1.65 -4.00
C GLY A 2 44.79 0.14 -3.98
N SER A 3 45.80 -0.56 -4.48
CA SER A 3 45.82 -2.00 -4.75
C SER A 3 45.96 -2.81 -3.45
N PHE A 4 45.10 -3.82 -3.27
CA PHE A 4 45.31 -4.85 -2.25
C PHE A 4 46.16 -5.98 -2.83
N SER A 5 47.35 -6.17 -2.24
CA SER A 5 48.26 -7.26 -2.59
C SER A 5 47.99 -8.45 -1.67
N LEU A 6 47.52 -9.56 -2.26
CA LEU A 6 47.40 -10.87 -1.62
C LEU A 6 48.73 -11.60 -1.75
N ARG A 7 49.44 -11.82 -0.64
CA ARG A 7 50.51 -12.84 -0.56
C ARG A 7 49.96 -14.10 0.08
N LEU A 8 49.75 -15.12 -0.74
CA LEU A 8 49.61 -16.52 -0.32
C LEU A 8 50.99 -17.18 -0.45
N THR A 9 51.60 -17.53 0.67
CA THR A 9 52.73 -18.46 0.70
C THR A 9 52.25 -19.76 1.31
N ALA A 10 52.19 -20.81 0.49
CA ALA A 10 51.86 -22.16 0.92
C ALA A 10 53.07 -22.80 1.61
N SER A 11 52.88 -23.37 2.81
CA SER A 11 53.76 -24.42 3.32
C SER A 11 53.00 -25.42 4.18
N LYS A 12 53.53 -26.63 4.18
CA LYS A 12 52.88 -27.94 4.33
C LYS A 12 52.32 -28.22 5.73
N LYS A 13 51.18 -28.94 5.73
CA LYS A 13 50.56 -29.72 6.81
C LYS A 13 49.94 -28.94 7.98
N GLY A 14 48.64 -29.16 8.17
CA GLY A 14 47.97 -29.12 9.47
C GLY A 14 47.20 -27.82 9.77
N LYS A 15 45.88 -27.99 9.99
CA LYS A 15 44.91 -27.06 10.61
C LYS A 15 45.46 -25.71 11.10
N ILE A 16 44.90 -24.61 10.58
CA ILE A 16 44.89 -23.33 11.28
C ILE A 16 43.44 -22.81 11.29
N GLU A 17 42.84 -22.86 12.47
CA GLU A 17 41.61 -22.16 12.83
C GLU A 17 41.85 -20.64 12.76
N GLN A 18 40.99 -19.90 12.08
CA GLN A 18 40.96 -18.44 12.17
C GLN A 18 39.74 -18.00 12.98
N THR A 19 40.04 -17.55 14.19
CA THR A 19 39.14 -16.87 15.11
C THR A 19 38.92 -15.43 14.66
N PHE A 20 37.68 -15.03 14.41
CA PHE A 20 37.30 -13.65 14.16
C PHE A 20 37.18 -12.89 15.48
N LYS A 21 38.15 -12.01 15.80
CA LYS A 21 37.99 -10.96 16.81
C LYS A 21 37.62 -9.65 16.11
N CYS A 22 36.41 -9.16 16.34
CA CYS A 22 36.00 -7.81 15.96
C CYS A 22 36.66 -6.79 16.88
N PHE A 23 37.55 -5.96 16.33
CA PHE A 23 38.04 -4.74 16.97
C PHE A 23 37.06 -3.60 16.72
N LEU A 24 36.49 -3.05 17.81
CA LEU A 24 35.79 -1.77 17.83
C LEU A 24 36.83 -0.63 17.85
N PRO A 25 36.70 0.41 17.02
CA PRO A 25 37.39 1.66 17.26
C PRO A 25 36.59 2.56 18.21
N THR A 26 37.22 2.90 19.32
CA THR A 26 36.88 3.99 20.24
C THR A 26 37.07 5.33 19.54
N LEU A 27 36.06 6.21 19.61
CA LEU A 27 36.22 7.64 19.35
C LEU A 27 35.67 8.43 20.53
N THR A 28 36.51 9.35 20.98
CA THR A 28 36.46 10.15 22.18
C THR A 28 35.46 11.31 22.07
N SER A 29 34.82 11.58 23.21
CA SER A 29 33.85 12.66 23.41
C SER A 29 34.45 14.05 23.25
N HIS A 30 33.76 14.93 22.51
CA HIS A 30 33.76 16.37 22.77
C HIS A 30 32.31 16.83 22.90
N VAL A 31 31.98 17.27 24.12
CA VAL A 31 30.70 17.85 24.53
C VAL A 31 30.67 19.29 24.04
N ILE A 32 29.71 19.64 23.17
CA ILE A 32 29.29 21.02 22.96
C ILE A 32 27.80 21.10 23.31
N LEU A 33 27.54 21.73 24.44
CA LEU A 33 26.21 21.99 24.99
C LEU A 33 25.60 23.21 24.27
N VAL A 34 24.78 23.00 23.23
CA VAL A 34 23.94 24.07 22.67
C VAL A 34 22.49 23.85 23.10
N ARG A 35 22.08 24.65 24.09
CA ARG A 35 20.73 24.73 24.63
C ARG A 35 19.88 25.62 23.73
N ASN A 36 19.15 25.04 22.77
CA ASN A 36 18.16 25.81 21.98
C ASN A 36 16.71 25.46 22.40
N LYS A 37 16.03 26.49 22.89
CA LYS A 37 14.63 26.50 23.33
C LYS A 37 13.68 26.09 22.21
N MET A 38 12.70 25.25 22.55
CA MET A 38 11.53 24.96 21.73
C MET A 38 10.74 26.24 21.42
N ARG A 39 10.44 26.47 20.14
CA ARG A 39 9.29 27.28 19.70
C ARG A 39 8.34 26.35 18.95
N ALA A 40 7.11 26.24 19.45
CA ALA A 40 6.02 25.56 18.76
C ALA A 40 5.63 26.38 17.52
N SER A 41 5.73 25.76 16.34
CA SER A 41 5.22 26.32 15.08
C SER A 41 3.84 25.73 14.81
N PRO A 42 2.82 26.53 14.44
CA PRO A 42 1.49 26.00 14.12
C PRO A 42 1.54 25.06 12.92
N ILE A 43 0.75 23.98 12.99
CA ILE A 43 0.53 23.04 11.89
C ILE A 43 -0.09 23.82 10.71
N ARG A 44 0.73 24.09 9.67
CA ARG A 44 0.26 24.57 8.38
C ARG A 44 -0.31 23.39 7.60
N ILE A 45 -1.60 23.40 7.31
CA ILE A 45 -2.24 22.52 6.31
C ILE A 45 -2.05 23.20 4.94
N PRO A 46 -1.32 22.62 3.98
CA PRO A 46 -1.33 23.14 2.61
C PRO A 46 -2.64 22.78 1.92
N THR A 47 -3.39 23.80 1.52
CA THR A 47 -4.51 23.76 0.58
C THR A 47 -4.00 23.67 -0.87
N VAL A 48 -4.59 22.71 -1.61
CA VAL A 48 -4.92 22.63 -3.05
C VAL A 48 -3.81 22.89 -4.10
N SER A 49 -3.90 22.13 -5.21
CA SER A 49 -3.15 22.21 -6.48
C SER A 49 -1.90 21.33 -6.51
N SER A 50 -1.65 20.46 -7.49
CA SER A 50 -2.30 20.13 -8.76
C SER A 50 -1.68 18.82 -9.26
N ASP A 51 -2.49 18.01 -9.93
CA ASP A 51 -2.17 16.93 -10.87
C ASP A 51 -0.86 16.15 -10.70
N THR A 52 -1.02 14.93 -10.19
CA THR A 52 -0.19 13.81 -10.62
C THR A 52 -1.14 12.67 -10.96
N ASP A 53 -1.19 12.35 -12.25
CA ASP A 53 -2.07 11.38 -12.87
C ASP A 53 -1.88 9.97 -12.26
N TRP A 54 -3.00 9.37 -11.84
CA TRP A 54 -3.13 8.22 -10.91
C TRP A 54 -4.25 7.29 -11.41
N ASP A 55 -4.35 7.03 -12.71
CA ASP A 55 -5.58 6.50 -13.34
C ASP A 55 -5.99 5.05 -12.92
N PHE A 56 -5.49 4.51 -11.81
CA PHE A 56 -5.37 3.08 -11.58
C PHE A 56 -5.38 2.60 -10.12
N CYS A 57 -6.17 3.20 -9.21
CA CYS A 57 -6.45 2.54 -7.91
C CYS A 57 -7.33 1.28 -8.08
N PHE A 58 -7.11 0.43 -9.10
CA PHE A 58 -7.84 -0.83 -9.38
C PHE A 58 -9.07 -0.78 -10.32
N HIS A 59 -9.11 0.14 -11.30
CA HIS A 59 -10.12 0.25 -12.40
C HIS A 59 -11.61 0.38 -12.01
N LEU A 60 -12.27 1.47 -12.45
CA LEU A 60 -13.57 1.41 -13.15
C LEU A 60 -13.95 2.74 -13.85
N SER A 61 -14.21 2.61 -15.16
CA SER A 61 -14.87 3.45 -16.18
C SER A 61 -15.35 4.86 -15.82
N GLN A 62 -14.95 5.82 -16.68
CA GLN A 62 -15.41 7.20 -16.69
C GLN A 62 -16.87 7.33 -17.14
N GLN A 63 -17.63 8.19 -16.45
CA GLN A 63 -18.68 8.99 -17.07
C GLN A 63 -18.38 10.45 -16.77
N THR A 64 -18.05 11.17 -17.84
CA THR A 64 -17.98 12.61 -17.92
C THR A 64 -19.40 13.18 -17.87
N LYS A 65 -19.68 14.07 -16.91
CA LYS A 65 -20.73 15.08 -17.06
C LYS A 65 -20.12 16.45 -16.80
N THR A 66 -20.30 17.31 -17.79
CA THR A 66 -19.96 18.73 -17.85
C THR A 66 -20.56 19.52 -16.69
N PRO A 67 -19.88 20.57 -16.18
CA PRO A 67 -20.38 21.38 -15.07
C PRO A 67 -21.42 22.39 -15.55
N ALA A 68 -22.61 22.37 -14.95
CA ALA A 68 -23.52 23.50 -14.97
C ALA A 68 -23.16 24.42 -13.79
N HIS A 69 -22.88 25.66 -14.14
CA HIS A 69 -22.63 26.79 -13.26
C HIS A 69 -23.96 27.22 -12.65
N GLU A 70 -24.04 27.33 -11.33
CA GLU A 70 -24.96 28.27 -10.69
C GLU A 70 -24.41 28.69 -9.32
N ARG A 71 -24.05 29.98 -9.28
CA ARG A 71 -23.83 30.76 -8.07
C ARG A 71 -25.16 30.91 -7.34
N THR A 72 -25.10 30.88 -6.01
CA THR A 72 -25.81 31.90 -5.23
C THR A 72 -25.05 32.16 -3.96
N ASP A 73 -24.72 33.43 -3.79
CA ASP A 73 -24.06 34.02 -2.65
C ASP A 73 -25.00 34.12 -1.44
N GLU A 74 -24.37 34.49 -0.32
CA GLU A 74 -24.88 35.32 0.76
C GLU A 74 -25.29 34.70 2.11
N LEU A 75 -24.33 34.90 3.03
CA LEU A 75 -24.44 35.65 4.29
C LEU A 75 -24.77 34.91 5.60
N TYR A 76 -23.90 35.26 6.56
CA TYR A 76 -23.95 35.04 7.99
C TYR A 76 -25.26 35.47 8.63
N SER A 77 -25.67 34.78 9.70
CA SER A 77 -26.30 35.43 10.85
C SER A 77 -26.07 34.63 12.14
N THR A 78 -25.79 35.41 13.19
CA THR A 78 -25.41 35.02 14.54
C THR A 78 -26.61 35.20 15.48
N SER A 79 -26.68 34.38 16.54
CA SER A 79 -27.34 34.62 17.85
C SER A 79 -28.81 34.20 18.07
N GLY A 80 -29.07 33.76 19.31
CA GLY A 80 -30.38 33.55 19.97
C GLY A 80 -30.65 32.06 20.24
N SER A 81 -30.29 31.46 21.39
CA SER A 81 -30.90 31.60 22.72
C SER A 81 -32.43 31.53 22.71
N GLY A 82 -32.98 30.42 23.19
CA GLY A 82 -34.40 30.21 23.43
C GLY A 82 -34.63 28.83 24.04
N GLU A 83 -34.78 28.82 25.36
CA GLU A 83 -35.24 27.66 26.14
C GLU A 83 -36.66 27.27 25.70
N SER A 84 -36.93 25.97 25.61
CA SER A 84 -38.27 25.44 25.87
C SER A 84 -38.14 23.99 26.29
N GLU A 85 -38.52 23.75 27.53
CA GLU A 85 -38.83 22.43 28.05
C GLU A 85 -40.10 21.92 27.36
N GLU A 86 -40.06 20.70 26.85
CA GLU A 86 -41.27 19.89 26.73
C GLU A 86 -40.90 18.44 27.00
N ASP A 87 -41.20 18.04 28.23
CA ASP A 87 -41.23 16.67 28.71
C ASP A 87 -42.17 15.83 27.82
N ASN A 88 -41.66 14.73 27.29
CA ASN A 88 -42.51 13.60 26.98
C ASN A 88 -41.79 12.29 27.30
N ALA A 89 -42.16 11.76 28.47
CA ALA A 89 -41.74 10.49 29.01
C ALA A 89 -42.02 9.33 28.04
N ARG A 90 -40.94 8.75 27.49
CA ARG A 90 -40.88 7.33 27.21
C ARG A 90 -39.70 6.75 27.98
N ALA A 91 -40.01 6.30 29.20
CA ALA A 91 -39.16 5.41 29.97
C ALA A 91 -38.91 4.12 29.17
N LYS A 92 -37.89 4.15 28.30
CA LYS A 92 -37.20 2.93 27.90
C LYS A 92 -36.35 2.57 29.10
N LYS A 93 -36.69 1.46 29.76
CA LYS A 93 -35.85 0.81 30.77
C LYS A 93 -34.41 0.80 30.28
N GLU A 94 -33.57 1.64 30.85
CA GLU A 94 -32.12 1.50 30.77
C GLU A 94 -31.81 0.14 31.38
N LYS A 95 -31.56 -0.85 30.51
CA LYS A 95 -30.63 -1.91 30.89
C LYS A 95 -29.35 -1.18 31.26
N ASP A 96 -28.83 -1.49 32.44
CA ASP A 96 -27.55 -1.04 32.93
C ASP A 96 -26.45 -1.43 31.92
N ILE A 97 -26.24 -0.55 30.94
CA ILE A 97 -25.30 -0.65 29.85
C ILE A 97 -24.04 0.00 30.41
N GLY A 98 -23.18 -0.81 31.04
CA GLY A 98 -21.97 -0.30 31.67
C GLY A 98 -21.19 0.64 30.73
N PRO A 99 -20.60 1.73 31.22
CA PRO A 99 -20.14 2.88 30.42
C PRO A 99 -19.16 2.56 29.27
N MET A 100 -18.55 1.37 29.28
CA MET A 100 -17.59 0.88 28.28
C MET A 100 -18.20 0.13 27.08
N SER A 101 -19.52 -0.11 27.07
CA SER A 101 -20.24 -0.73 25.95
C SER A 101 -20.46 0.25 24.78
N LEU A 102 -20.75 1.52 25.09
CA LEU A 102 -21.01 2.56 24.09
C LEU A 102 -19.81 2.83 23.15
N PRO A 103 -18.54 2.91 23.61
CA PRO A 103 -17.40 3.08 22.71
C PRO A 103 -17.18 1.87 21.78
N LYS A 104 -17.39 0.64 22.28
CA LYS A 104 -17.23 -0.59 21.48
C LYS A 104 -18.28 -0.68 20.38
N GLU A 105 -19.53 -0.33 20.69
CA GLU A 105 -20.61 -0.26 19.69
C GLU A 105 -20.33 0.80 18.62
N LYS A 106 -19.88 2.01 19.04
CA LYS A 106 -19.47 3.07 18.11
C LYS A 106 -18.32 2.63 17.21
N LEU A 107 -17.35 1.87 17.74
CA LEU A 107 -16.24 1.32 16.95
C LEU A 107 -16.76 0.37 15.86
N ALA A 108 -17.61 -0.59 16.23
CA ALA A 108 -18.21 -1.52 15.27
C ALA A 108 -19.06 -0.78 14.21
N GLN A 109 -19.80 0.25 14.61
CA GLN A 109 -20.58 1.08 13.70
C GLN A 109 -19.68 1.83 12.70
N SER A 110 -18.59 2.46 13.17
CA SER A 110 -17.62 3.14 12.29
C SER A 110 -16.95 2.16 11.33
N GLN A 111 -16.57 0.96 11.79
CA GLN A 111 -16.01 -0.10 10.94
C GLN A 111 -16.98 -0.50 9.81
N LYS A 112 -18.26 -0.73 10.13
CA LYS A 112 -19.29 -1.06 9.13
C LYS A 112 -19.51 0.09 8.14
N LYS A 113 -19.50 1.33 8.63
CA LYS A 113 -19.72 2.53 7.80
C LYS A 113 -18.59 2.76 6.80
N ILE A 114 -17.34 2.41 7.14
CA ILE A 114 -16.20 2.51 6.21
C ILE A 114 -16.47 1.72 4.92
N ALA A 115 -16.93 0.47 5.03
CA ALA A 115 -17.22 -0.37 3.86
C ALA A 115 -18.30 0.25 2.96
N GLN A 116 -19.35 0.83 3.56
CA GLN A 116 -20.41 1.52 2.81
C GLN A 116 -19.90 2.77 2.10
N LEU A 117 -19.06 3.57 2.77
CA LEU A 117 -18.49 4.80 2.22
C LEU A 117 -17.51 4.51 1.08
N ILE A 118 -16.68 3.47 1.21
CA ILE A 118 -15.78 3.02 0.13
C ILE A 118 -16.60 2.57 -1.07
N LYS A 119 -17.67 1.78 -0.87
CA LYS A 119 -18.59 1.39 -1.95
C LYS A 119 -19.25 2.60 -2.63
N GLY A 120 -19.58 3.63 -1.86
CA GLY A 120 -20.09 4.91 -2.35
C GLY A 120 -19.04 5.87 -2.92
N LYS A 121 -17.77 5.45 -3.04
CA LYS A 121 -16.63 6.29 -3.49
C LYS A 121 -16.41 7.57 -2.65
N MET A 122 -16.90 7.59 -1.42
CA MET A 122 -16.79 8.74 -0.50
C MET A 122 -15.48 8.69 0.29
N ASN A 123 -14.35 8.69 -0.42
CA ASN A 123 -13.01 8.42 0.13
C ASN A 123 -12.62 9.30 1.33
N ILE A 124 -12.95 10.60 1.27
CA ILE A 124 -12.64 11.54 2.36
C ILE A 124 -13.43 11.17 3.63
N GLN A 125 -14.69 10.79 3.48
CA GLN A 125 -15.55 10.41 4.61
C GLN A 125 -15.12 9.06 5.19
N ALA A 126 -14.77 8.10 4.33
CA ALA A 126 -14.24 6.81 4.76
C ALA A 126 -12.94 6.99 5.57
N ASN A 127 -12.04 7.87 5.13
CA ASN A 127 -10.82 8.18 5.87
C ASN A 127 -11.10 8.88 7.22
N LYS A 128 -12.13 9.75 7.31
CA LYS A 128 -12.59 10.32 8.58
C LYS A 128 -13.09 9.23 9.55
N GLU A 129 -13.80 8.22 9.06
CA GLU A 129 -14.23 7.09 9.88
C GLU A 129 -13.06 6.21 10.32
N LEU A 130 -12.02 6.03 9.49
CA LEU A 130 -10.78 5.34 9.91
C LEU A 130 -10.08 6.07 11.07
N ILE A 131 -10.03 7.42 11.03
CA ILE A 131 -9.51 8.23 12.14
C ILE A 131 -10.35 8.00 13.41
N ARG A 132 -11.69 7.95 13.29
CA ARG A 132 -12.58 7.63 14.41
C ARG A 132 -12.30 6.25 14.98
N CYS A 133 -12.07 5.23 14.14
CA CYS A 133 -11.69 3.90 14.59
C CYS A 133 -10.39 3.90 15.41
N VAL A 134 -9.37 4.67 15.00
CA VAL A 134 -8.12 4.80 15.77
C VAL A 134 -8.37 5.41 17.15
N ILE A 135 -9.15 6.50 17.21
CA ILE A 135 -9.46 7.19 18.47
C ILE A 135 -10.24 6.25 19.41
N LEU A 136 -11.28 5.58 18.89
CA LEU A 136 -12.10 4.66 19.68
C LEU A 136 -11.29 3.45 20.15
N SER A 137 -10.45 2.86 19.29
CA SER A 137 -9.55 1.77 19.69
C SER A 137 -8.60 2.19 20.80
N ARG A 138 -8.06 3.41 20.74
CA ARG A 138 -7.20 3.96 21.80
C ARG A 138 -7.95 4.12 23.12
N ILE A 139 -9.21 4.59 23.09
CA ILE A 139 -10.06 4.72 24.29
C ILE A 139 -10.39 3.35 24.90
N ILE A 140 -10.69 2.35 24.06
CA ILE A 140 -11.15 1.03 24.52
C ILE A 140 -10.00 0.17 25.03
N PHE A 141 -8.85 0.17 24.33
CA PHE A 141 -7.77 -0.79 24.56
C PHE A 141 -6.48 -0.16 25.11
N GLY A 142 -6.33 1.15 25.02
CA GLY A 142 -5.06 1.84 25.32
C GLY A 142 -4.13 1.92 24.10
N GLU A 143 -3.12 2.78 24.21
CA GLU A 143 -2.20 3.09 23.10
C GLU A 143 -1.23 1.94 22.76
N GLU A 144 -0.80 1.18 23.78
CA GLU A 144 0.16 0.08 23.63
C GLU A 144 -0.47 -1.25 23.17
N HIS A 145 -1.80 -1.29 23.01
CA HIS A 145 -2.50 -2.51 22.63
C HIS A 145 -2.46 -2.76 21.12
N TRP A 146 -2.27 -4.02 20.70
CA TRP A 146 -2.17 -4.38 19.27
C TRP A 146 -3.39 -3.96 18.44
N LYS A 147 -4.61 -4.00 18.99
CA LYS A 147 -5.83 -3.47 18.31
C LYS A 147 -5.77 -1.97 17.99
N CYS A 148 -5.07 -1.17 18.80
CA CYS A 148 -4.82 0.23 18.48
C CYS A 148 -3.84 0.33 17.30
N ALA A 149 -2.79 -0.49 17.30
CA ALA A 149 -1.83 -0.58 16.20
C ALA A 149 -2.45 -1.11 14.89
N GLN A 150 -3.38 -2.08 14.96
CA GLN A 150 -4.15 -2.57 13.82
C GLN A 150 -5.04 -1.47 13.22
N ALA A 151 -5.70 -0.67 14.06
CA ALA A 151 -6.48 0.49 13.60
C ALA A 151 -5.58 1.53 12.93
N LEU A 152 -4.37 1.78 13.46
CA LEU A 152 -3.36 2.65 12.84
C LEU A 152 -2.87 2.11 11.50
N ALA A 153 -2.63 0.80 11.38
CA ALA A 153 -2.27 0.15 10.12
C ALA A 153 -3.40 0.28 9.08
N SER A 154 -4.66 0.13 9.51
CA SER A 154 -5.84 0.35 8.66
C SER A 154 -5.96 1.81 8.20
N LEU A 155 -5.67 2.77 9.09
CA LEU A 155 -5.64 4.19 8.75
C LEU A 155 -4.50 4.51 7.77
N ALA A 156 -3.32 3.92 7.98
CA ALA A 156 -2.18 4.05 7.08
C ALA A 156 -2.53 3.55 5.67
N TYR A 157 -3.12 2.36 5.57
CA TYR A 157 -3.61 1.79 4.33
C TYR A 157 -4.65 2.70 3.67
N GLY A 158 -5.60 3.24 4.45
CA GLY A 158 -6.59 4.20 3.95
C GLY A 158 -5.99 5.52 3.45
N TYR A 159 -4.91 6.03 4.05
CA TYR A 159 -4.20 7.20 3.51
C TYR A 159 -3.50 6.90 2.19
N LEU A 160 -3.01 5.68 2.03
CA LEU A 160 -2.40 5.23 0.79
C LEU A 160 -3.45 5.07 -0.32
N THR A 161 -4.53 4.31 -0.07
CA THR A 161 -5.47 3.88 -1.12
C THR A 161 -6.61 4.87 -1.37
N LEU A 162 -7.10 5.57 -0.34
CA LEU A 162 -8.23 6.50 -0.48
C LEU A 162 -7.79 7.94 -0.72
N ARG A 163 -6.59 8.31 -0.26
CA ARG A 163 -6.09 9.71 -0.31
C ARG A 163 -4.85 9.91 -1.17
N GLY A 164 -4.11 8.84 -1.52
CA GLY A 164 -2.88 8.96 -2.29
C GLY A 164 -1.76 9.71 -1.55
N LEU A 165 -1.71 9.65 -0.21
CA LEU A 165 -0.77 10.39 0.62
C LEU A 165 0.32 9.46 1.22
N PRO A 166 1.37 9.08 0.45
CA PRO A 166 2.34 8.06 0.88
C PRO A 166 3.16 8.47 2.10
N ALA A 167 3.53 9.75 2.23
CA ALA A 167 4.28 10.23 3.38
C ALA A 167 3.48 10.10 4.69
N GLN A 168 2.17 10.34 4.63
CA GLN A 168 1.29 10.22 5.80
C GLN A 168 0.99 8.75 6.12
N ALA A 169 0.73 7.93 5.10
CA ALA A 169 0.58 6.48 5.25
C ALA A 169 1.80 5.87 5.94
N LYS A 170 3.01 6.22 5.48
CA LYS A 170 4.27 5.76 6.07
C LYS A 170 4.38 6.11 7.56
N LYS A 171 4.11 7.37 7.95
CA LYS A 171 4.17 7.79 9.36
C LYS A 171 3.23 6.97 10.26
N HIS A 172 2.00 6.76 9.83
CA HIS A 172 1.04 5.96 10.61
C HIS A 172 1.44 4.49 10.69
N ALA A 173 1.95 3.91 9.59
CA ALA A 173 2.43 2.53 9.59
C ALA A 173 3.69 2.36 10.46
N GLU A 174 4.66 3.27 10.41
CA GLU A 174 5.84 3.22 11.28
C GLU A 174 5.45 3.29 12.77
N SER A 175 4.47 4.13 13.11
CA SER A 175 3.95 4.24 14.48
C SER A 175 3.30 2.94 14.99
N ALA A 176 2.68 2.14 14.12
CA ALA A 176 2.04 0.88 14.50
C ALA A 176 3.01 -0.31 14.56
N LYS A 177 4.16 -0.20 13.87
CA LYS A 177 5.07 -1.32 13.62
C LYS A 177 5.61 -1.98 14.89
N ASN A 178 6.15 -1.17 15.81
CA ASN A 178 6.79 -1.71 17.01
C ASN A 178 5.78 -2.46 17.87
N THR A 179 4.60 -1.86 18.11
CA THR A 179 3.52 -2.47 18.89
C THR A 179 3.09 -3.82 18.33
N LEU A 180 2.91 -3.94 17.00
CA LEU A 180 2.52 -5.21 16.37
C LEU A 180 3.63 -6.28 16.46
N LEU A 181 4.91 -5.89 16.40
CA LEU A 181 6.03 -6.83 16.44
C LEU A 181 6.39 -7.31 17.84
N THR A 182 6.22 -6.44 18.85
CA THR A 182 6.60 -6.75 20.24
C THR A 182 5.44 -7.30 21.06
N TRP A 183 4.22 -7.36 20.50
CA TRP A 183 3.07 -7.89 21.21
C TRP A 183 3.25 -9.38 21.51
N LYS A 184 3.65 -9.67 22.75
CA LYS A 184 3.63 -11.01 23.31
C LYS A 184 2.22 -11.26 23.82
N GLY A 185 1.36 -11.75 22.94
CA GLY A 185 0.05 -12.26 23.38
C GLY A 185 0.25 -13.31 24.46
N ASN A 186 -0.64 -13.35 25.44
CA ASN A 186 -0.77 -14.53 26.29
C ASN A 186 -1.05 -15.74 25.37
N THR A 187 -0.64 -16.95 25.76
CA THR A 187 -0.69 -18.20 24.96
C THR A 187 -2.10 -18.64 24.49
N ALA A 188 -3.09 -17.76 24.44
CA ALA A 188 -4.50 -18.07 24.21
C ALA A 188 -5.04 -17.43 22.91
N LEU A 189 -5.65 -18.30 22.11
CA LEU A 189 -6.31 -18.14 20.81
C LEU A 189 -5.43 -17.84 19.59
N ASP A 190 -5.31 -18.85 18.73
CA ASP A 190 -4.88 -18.75 17.34
C ASP A 190 -5.53 -17.58 16.59
N LYS A 191 -6.75 -17.18 16.97
CA LYS A 191 -7.45 -16.03 16.38
C LYS A 191 -6.73 -14.68 16.56
N GLU A 192 -6.11 -14.41 17.72
CA GLU A 192 -5.39 -13.13 17.90
C GLU A 192 -4.14 -13.07 17.03
N LYS A 193 -3.44 -14.19 16.90
CA LYS A 193 -2.28 -14.30 16.02
C LYS A 193 -2.67 -14.08 14.56
N GLU A 194 -3.80 -14.63 14.13
CA GLU A 194 -4.38 -14.41 12.81
C GLU A 194 -4.62 -12.91 12.55
N GLU A 195 -5.36 -12.22 13.43
CA GLU A 195 -5.66 -10.79 13.28
C GLU A 195 -4.39 -9.91 13.30
N ILE A 196 -3.38 -10.31 14.08
CA ILE A 196 -2.06 -9.63 14.10
C ILE A 196 -1.31 -9.87 12.78
N LEU A 197 -1.30 -11.10 12.26
CA LEU A 197 -0.69 -11.41 10.96
C LEU A 197 -1.37 -10.63 9.83
N GLU A 198 -2.70 -10.54 9.81
CA GLU A 198 -3.45 -9.70 8.85
C GLU A 198 -3.04 -8.22 8.96
N ALA A 199 -2.92 -7.71 10.19
CA ALA A 199 -2.47 -6.34 10.43
C ALA A 199 -1.03 -6.12 9.94
N LEU A 200 -0.13 -7.10 10.14
CA LEU A 200 1.25 -7.06 9.67
C LEU A 200 1.35 -7.11 8.15
N VAL A 201 0.54 -7.92 7.47
CA VAL A 201 0.45 -7.91 6.00
C VAL A 201 0.07 -6.52 5.50
N MET A 202 -1.00 -5.94 6.03
CA MET A 202 -1.46 -4.60 5.65
C MET A 202 -0.42 -3.52 5.95
N LEU A 203 0.23 -3.58 7.12
CA LEU A 203 1.27 -2.66 7.56
C LEU A 203 2.48 -2.67 6.59
N TYR A 204 3.03 -3.86 6.33
CA TYR A 204 4.22 -4.01 5.49
C TYR A 204 3.92 -3.73 4.02
N TYR A 205 2.74 -4.11 3.52
CA TYR A 205 2.27 -3.70 2.20
C TYR A 205 2.23 -2.17 2.10
N THR A 206 1.62 -1.49 3.08
CA THR A 206 1.49 -0.03 3.09
C THR A 206 2.85 0.65 3.11
N LEU A 207 3.78 0.20 3.97
CA LEU A 207 5.16 0.71 3.99
C LEU A 207 5.86 0.50 2.65
N GLY A 208 5.74 -0.71 2.10
CA GLY A 208 6.35 -1.09 0.84
C GLY A 208 5.93 -0.19 -0.32
N VAL A 209 4.62 -0.01 -0.50
CA VAL A 209 4.08 0.87 -1.55
C VAL A 209 4.41 2.34 -1.26
N ALA A 210 4.35 2.79 0.00
CA ALA A 210 4.71 4.17 0.35
C ALA A 210 6.18 4.48 0.03
N TRP A 211 7.11 3.55 0.27
CA TRP A 211 8.51 3.69 -0.13
C TRP A 211 8.69 3.67 -1.65
N LEU A 212 7.95 2.80 -2.35
CA LEU A 212 7.97 2.73 -3.82
C LEU A 212 7.58 4.07 -4.45
N LEU A 213 6.49 4.67 -3.96
CA LEU A 213 6.01 5.98 -4.41
C LEU A 213 6.98 7.11 -4.09
N GLN A 214 7.82 6.93 -3.07
CA GLN A 214 8.90 7.87 -2.72
C GLN A 214 10.21 7.55 -3.45
N ARG A 215 10.22 6.66 -4.45
CA ARG A 215 11.40 6.26 -5.25
C ARG A 215 12.50 5.54 -4.47
N HIS A 216 12.15 4.91 -3.35
CA HIS A 216 13.06 4.10 -2.53
C HIS A 216 12.83 2.61 -2.82
N GLY A 217 13.39 2.13 -3.93
CA GLY A 217 13.12 0.78 -4.45
C GLY A 217 13.53 -0.36 -3.51
N ARG A 218 14.68 -0.25 -2.82
CA ARG A 218 15.20 -1.33 -1.96
C ARG A 218 14.35 -1.50 -0.72
N GLU A 219 14.02 -0.39 -0.06
CA GLU A 219 13.16 -0.33 1.12
C GLU A 219 11.75 -0.80 0.79
N ALA A 220 11.24 -0.41 -0.38
CA ALA A 220 9.96 -0.90 -0.89
C ALA A 220 9.95 -2.42 -0.98
N TYR A 221 10.93 -2.99 -1.69
CA TYR A 221 11.03 -4.43 -1.88
C TYR A 221 11.16 -5.18 -0.56
N PHE A 222 12.01 -4.72 0.36
CA PHE A 222 12.22 -5.37 1.65
C PHE A 222 10.92 -5.44 2.47
N ASN A 223 10.17 -4.34 2.55
CA ASN A 223 8.90 -4.32 3.29
C ASN A 223 7.84 -5.20 2.60
N LEU A 224 7.73 -5.15 1.27
CA LEU A 224 6.80 -6.02 0.53
C LEU A 224 7.14 -7.51 0.71
N GLN A 225 8.42 -7.87 0.81
CA GLN A 225 8.83 -9.25 1.09
C GLN A 225 8.40 -9.68 2.49
N GLN A 226 8.48 -8.80 3.50
CA GLN A 226 7.92 -9.11 4.82
C GLN A 226 6.40 -9.30 4.75
N SER A 227 5.68 -8.47 3.99
CA SER A 227 4.25 -8.65 3.75
C SER A 227 3.95 -10.01 3.10
N GLU A 228 4.75 -10.46 2.14
CA GLU A 228 4.56 -11.76 1.48
C GLU A 228 4.79 -12.93 2.44
N ARG A 229 5.79 -12.83 3.32
CA ARG A 229 6.06 -13.84 4.36
C ARG A 229 4.89 -13.97 5.33
N ASN A 230 4.39 -12.86 5.87
CA ASN A 230 3.24 -12.86 6.77
C ASN A 230 1.98 -13.41 6.08
N MET A 231 1.77 -13.09 4.79
CA MET A 231 0.63 -13.61 4.03
C MET A 231 0.74 -15.12 3.78
N LYS A 232 1.95 -15.64 3.55
CA LYS A 232 2.20 -17.08 3.41
C LYS A 232 1.94 -17.80 4.73
N GLU A 233 2.48 -17.28 5.83
CA GLU A 233 2.26 -17.82 7.17
C GLU A 233 0.75 -17.86 7.52
N LEU A 234 0.02 -16.77 7.23
CA LEU A 234 -1.43 -16.70 7.42
C LEU A 234 -2.17 -17.80 6.63
N LYS A 235 -1.77 -18.08 5.39
CA LYS A 235 -2.42 -19.13 4.58
C LYS A 235 -2.07 -20.55 5.04
N GLU A 236 -0.84 -20.77 5.51
CA GLU A 236 -0.38 -22.07 5.96
C GLU A 236 -1.01 -22.46 7.31
N SER A 237 -1.18 -21.48 8.20
CA SER A 237 -1.77 -21.66 9.53
C SER A 237 -3.29 -21.82 9.49
N TYR A 238 -3.98 -21.16 8.55
CA TYR A 238 -5.45 -21.19 8.47
C TYR A 238 -5.92 -21.66 7.09
N LYS A 239 -6.05 -22.99 6.93
CA LYS A 239 -6.52 -23.65 5.70
C LYS A 239 -8.00 -23.35 5.35
N GLY A 240 -8.75 -22.68 6.23
CA GLY A 240 -10.09 -22.18 5.96
C GLY A 240 -10.00 -20.82 5.29
N GLY A 241 -10.46 -20.71 4.05
CA GLY A 241 -10.24 -19.56 3.16
C GLY A 241 -10.25 -18.20 3.87
N VAL A 242 -9.16 -17.46 3.71
CA VAL A 242 -8.95 -16.09 4.23
C VAL A 242 -9.88 -15.12 3.48
N GLY A 243 -11.17 -15.17 3.80
CA GLY A 243 -12.21 -14.31 3.27
C GLY A 243 -12.28 -13.00 4.05
N GLY A 244 -11.31 -12.10 3.86
CA GLY A 244 -11.35 -10.81 4.56
C GLY A 244 -10.14 -9.89 4.42
N LEU A 245 -9.02 -10.37 3.86
CA LEU A 245 -7.79 -9.58 3.80
C LEU A 245 -7.95 -8.38 2.86
N GLN A 246 -7.65 -7.18 3.35
CA GLN A 246 -7.72 -5.95 2.54
C GLN A 246 -6.70 -5.94 1.39
N VAL A 247 -5.55 -6.60 1.58
CA VAL A 247 -4.49 -6.70 0.57
C VAL A 247 -4.61 -8.04 -0.13
N SER A 248 -4.95 -8.04 -1.42
CA SER A 248 -4.98 -9.27 -2.20
C SER A 248 -3.58 -9.78 -2.53
N GLU A 249 -3.43 -11.10 -2.69
CA GLU A 249 -2.16 -11.71 -3.13
C GLU A 249 -1.71 -11.16 -4.49
N LYS A 250 -2.65 -10.90 -5.40
CA LYS A 250 -2.40 -10.25 -6.68
C LYS A 250 -1.73 -8.90 -6.46
N ASP A 251 -2.32 -8.03 -5.63
CA ASP A 251 -1.83 -6.66 -5.44
C ASP A 251 -0.45 -6.63 -4.79
N LEU A 252 -0.22 -7.55 -3.84
CA LEU A 252 1.09 -7.73 -3.23
C LEU A 252 2.14 -8.20 -4.24
N THR A 253 1.78 -9.18 -5.09
CA THR A 253 2.67 -9.71 -6.13
C THR A 253 3.01 -8.63 -7.17
N VAL A 254 2.02 -7.83 -7.59
CA VAL A 254 2.23 -6.69 -8.51
C VAL A 254 3.13 -5.64 -7.87
N ALA A 255 2.92 -5.32 -6.59
CA ALA A 255 3.77 -4.37 -5.89
C ALA A 255 5.24 -4.85 -5.81
N LEU A 256 5.47 -6.15 -5.59
CA LEU A 256 6.80 -6.76 -5.62
C LEU A 256 7.44 -6.68 -7.02
N GLY A 257 6.66 -6.91 -8.08
CA GLY A 257 7.10 -6.74 -9.47
C GLY A 257 7.55 -5.30 -9.75
N ARG A 258 6.73 -4.31 -9.36
CA ARG A 258 7.07 -2.88 -9.51
C ARG A 258 8.27 -2.46 -8.68
N ALA A 259 8.40 -2.95 -7.45
CA ALA A 259 9.58 -2.68 -6.63
C ALA A 259 10.84 -3.30 -7.25
N SER A 260 10.76 -4.52 -7.80
CA SER A 260 11.87 -5.16 -8.51
C SER A 260 12.28 -4.37 -9.75
N LEU A 261 11.30 -3.90 -10.53
CA LEU A 261 11.53 -3.04 -11.69
C LEU A 261 12.21 -1.72 -11.29
N ALA A 262 11.76 -1.08 -10.21
CA ALA A 262 12.36 0.15 -9.68
C ALA A 262 13.83 -0.04 -9.23
N ASN A 263 14.24 -1.27 -8.89
CA ASN A 263 15.63 -1.61 -8.58
C ASN A 263 16.44 -2.05 -9.82
N GLY A 264 15.82 -2.11 -11.01
CA GLY A 264 16.45 -2.61 -12.23
C GLY A 264 16.57 -4.13 -12.31
N TRP A 265 15.93 -4.88 -11.42
CA TRP A 265 15.96 -6.35 -11.40
C TRP A 265 14.95 -6.93 -12.39
N LEU A 266 15.20 -6.72 -13.68
CA LEU A 266 14.24 -6.98 -14.76
C LEU A 266 13.72 -8.44 -14.77
N ASN A 267 14.60 -9.43 -14.65
CA ASN A 267 14.19 -10.84 -14.62
C ASN A 267 13.29 -11.17 -13.41
N LEU A 268 13.60 -10.61 -12.25
CA LEU A 268 12.80 -10.82 -11.04
C LEU A 268 11.43 -10.13 -11.16
N ALA A 269 11.39 -8.93 -11.74
CA ALA A 269 10.14 -8.23 -12.02
C ALA A 269 9.23 -9.06 -12.93
N LEU A 270 9.78 -9.65 -14.01
CA LEU A 270 9.04 -10.55 -14.90
C LEU A 270 8.42 -11.73 -14.15
N THR A 271 9.20 -12.43 -13.34
CA THR A 271 8.68 -13.57 -12.55
C THR A 271 7.50 -13.17 -11.67
N TYR A 272 7.54 -11.98 -11.05
CA TYR A 272 6.42 -11.48 -10.27
C TYR A 272 5.20 -11.13 -11.13
N PHE A 273 5.38 -10.45 -12.26
CA PHE A 273 4.25 -10.12 -13.13
C PHE A 273 3.61 -11.35 -13.79
N GLU A 274 4.41 -12.35 -14.18
CA GLU A 274 3.91 -13.65 -14.67
C GLU A 274 3.12 -14.39 -13.58
N LYS A 275 3.61 -14.39 -12.33
CA LYS A 275 2.86 -14.93 -11.19
C LYS A 275 1.54 -14.18 -10.98
N ALA A 276 1.54 -12.85 -11.09
CA ALA A 276 0.33 -12.04 -10.95
C ALA A 276 -0.70 -12.35 -12.06
N ILE A 277 -0.25 -12.57 -13.30
CA ILE A 277 -1.10 -13.02 -14.41
C ILE A 277 -1.72 -14.38 -14.11
N GLY A 278 -0.91 -15.35 -13.64
CA GLY A 278 -1.40 -16.66 -13.24
C GLY A 278 -2.50 -16.58 -12.18
N ASN A 279 -2.32 -15.72 -11.18
CA ASN A 279 -3.33 -15.48 -10.14
C ASN A 279 -4.62 -14.87 -10.70
N VAL A 280 -4.53 -13.92 -11.63
CA VAL A 280 -5.71 -13.31 -12.27
C VAL A 280 -6.47 -14.33 -13.12
N ILE A 281 -5.76 -15.11 -13.94
CA ILE A 281 -6.36 -16.13 -14.80
C ILE A 281 -7.07 -17.18 -13.95
N ALA A 282 -6.44 -17.65 -12.86
CA ALA A 282 -7.05 -18.62 -11.96
C ALA A 282 -8.31 -18.10 -11.26
N ALA A 283 -8.36 -16.80 -10.94
CA ALA A 283 -9.47 -16.21 -10.19
C ALA A 283 -10.64 -15.72 -11.08
N LYS A 284 -10.35 -15.22 -12.29
CA LYS A 284 -11.33 -14.50 -13.12
C LYS A 284 -11.35 -14.92 -14.59
N GLY A 285 -10.39 -15.74 -15.04
CA GLY A 285 -10.23 -16.13 -16.44
C GLY A 285 -9.29 -15.23 -17.26
N ASP A 286 -9.08 -15.62 -18.51
CA ASP A 286 -8.06 -15.09 -19.43
C ASP A 286 -8.49 -13.87 -20.27
N ARG A 287 -9.78 -13.49 -20.21
CA ARG A 287 -10.35 -12.34 -20.95
C ARG A 287 -10.73 -11.17 -20.05
N THR A 288 -9.95 -10.92 -19.01
CA THR A 288 -10.27 -9.89 -18.00
C THR A 288 -9.46 -8.62 -18.23
N SER A 289 -10.08 -7.46 -17.98
CA SER A 289 -9.40 -6.16 -18.13
C SER A 289 -8.19 -6.01 -17.20
N ASP A 290 -8.18 -6.72 -16.07
CA ASP A 290 -7.07 -6.73 -15.11
C ASP A 290 -5.74 -7.17 -15.75
N LEU A 291 -5.80 -8.07 -16.74
CA LEU A 291 -4.63 -8.59 -17.44
C LEU A 291 -3.97 -7.57 -18.36
N VAL A 292 -4.73 -6.59 -18.87
CA VAL A 292 -4.21 -5.56 -19.80
C VAL A 292 -3.03 -4.83 -19.17
N SER A 293 -3.22 -4.33 -17.94
CA SER A 293 -2.16 -3.61 -17.22
C SER A 293 -0.93 -4.47 -16.93
N LEU A 294 -1.10 -5.76 -16.67
CA LEU A 294 0.01 -6.69 -16.40
C LEU A 294 0.81 -7.01 -17.67
N TYR A 295 0.12 -7.21 -18.80
CA TYR A 295 0.79 -7.43 -20.08
C TYR A 295 1.54 -6.18 -20.55
N GLU A 296 1.01 -4.98 -20.31
CA GLU A 296 1.72 -3.73 -20.58
C GLU A 296 3.03 -3.62 -19.77
N GLU A 297 3.00 -3.94 -18.47
CA GLU A 297 4.19 -3.91 -17.60
C GLU A 297 5.24 -4.93 -18.05
N ILE A 298 4.84 -6.16 -18.39
CA ILE A 298 5.77 -7.16 -18.94
C ILE A 298 6.37 -6.70 -20.26
N ALA A 299 5.55 -6.15 -21.17
CA ALA A 299 6.04 -5.66 -22.45
C ALA A 299 7.07 -4.54 -22.27
N GLN A 300 6.87 -3.63 -21.31
CA GLN A 300 7.86 -2.61 -20.97
C GLN A 300 9.17 -3.25 -20.49
N ILE A 301 9.10 -4.28 -19.63
CA ILE A 301 10.29 -4.97 -19.15
C ILE A 301 11.02 -5.68 -20.29
N GLU A 302 10.30 -6.35 -21.19
CA GLU A 302 10.91 -7.01 -22.35
C GLU A 302 11.54 -6.01 -23.32
N GLN A 303 10.96 -4.82 -23.50
CA GLN A 303 11.62 -3.73 -24.23
C GLN A 303 12.93 -3.29 -23.58
N LEU A 304 12.96 -3.18 -22.24
CA LEU A 304 14.20 -2.85 -21.50
C LEU A 304 15.25 -3.96 -21.64
N ARG A 305 14.82 -5.22 -21.78
CA ARG A 305 15.69 -6.39 -22.05
C ARG A 305 16.10 -6.52 -23.52
N ARG A 306 15.63 -5.64 -24.42
CA ARG A 306 15.83 -5.71 -25.88
C ARG A 306 15.15 -6.91 -26.57
N ASN A 307 14.18 -7.53 -25.92
CA ASN A 307 13.38 -8.62 -26.47
C ASN A 307 12.13 -8.05 -27.14
N HIS A 308 12.31 -7.35 -28.26
CA HIS A 308 11.23 -6.63 -28.93
C HIS A 308 10.09 -7.54 -29.38
N ASP A 309 10.39 -8.76 -29.85
CA ASP A 309 9.37 -9.71 -30.30
C ASP A 309 8.46 -10.17 -29.16
N GLN A 310 9.03 -10.42 -27.97
CA GLN A 310 8.24 -10.80 -26.79
C GLN A 310 7.38 -9.62 -26.32
N ALA A 311 7.93 -8.40 -26.31
CA ALA A 311 7.16 -7.21 -25.97
C ALA A 311 5.95 -7.00 -26.90
N ILE A 312 6.13 -7.20 -28.21
CA ILE A 312 5.05 -7.12 -29.20
C ILE A 312 3.98 -8.19 -28.91
N GLN A 313 4.37 -9.43 -28.65
CA GLN A 313 3.42 -10.51 -28.33
C GLN A 313 2.56 -10.19 -27.10
N TYR A 314 3.16 -9.66 -26.03
CA TYR A 314 2.40 -9.26 -24.84
C TYR A 314 1.45 -8.09 -25.11
N LEU A 315 1.88 -7.09 -25.89
CA LEU A 315 1.02 -5.97 -26.27
C LEU A 315 -0.13 -6.38 -27.20
N GLN A 316 0.09 -7.36 -28.07
CA GLN A 316 -0.99 -7.95 -28.89
C GLN A 316 -2.04 -8.64 -28.01
N ARG A 317 -1.63 -9.36 -26.95
CA ARG A 317 -2.56 -9.94 -25.97
C ARG A 317 -3.37 -8.86 -25.24
N ALA A 318 -2.70 -7.81 -24.77
CA ALA A 318 -3.36 -6.67 -24.13
C ALA A 318 -4.38 -5.99 -25.06
N HIS A 319 -3.99 -5.73 -26.30
CA HIS A 319 -4.84 -5.11 -27.32
C HIS A 319 -6.04 -5.99 -27.68
N SER A 320 -5.84 -7.30 -27.86
CA SER A 320 -6.92 -8.27 -28.12
C SER A 320 -7.98 -8.27 -27.03
N ILE A 321 -7.57 -8.23 -25.76
CA ILE A 321 -8.50 -8.09 -24.63
C ILE A 321 -9.26 -6.77 -24.72
N CYS A 322 -8.56 -5.65 -24.95
CA CYS A 322 -9.19 -4.34 -25.07
C CYS A 322 -10.25 -4.27 -26.19
N VAL A 323 -9.94 -4.79 -27.38
CA VAL A 323 -10.87 -4.82 -28.51
C VAL A 323 -12.06 -5.75 -28.25
N SER A 324 -11.85 -6.84 -27.51
CA SER A 324 -12.93 -7.77 -27.16
C SER A 324 -13.90 -7.21 -26.11
N LEU A 325 -13.40 -6.41 -25.16
CA LEU A 325 -14.17 -5.89 -24.04
C LEU A 325 -14.74 -4.49 -24.29
N PHE A 326 -14.11 -3.72 -25.16
CA PHE A 326 -14.46 -2.34 -25.43
C PHE A 326 -14.59 -2.10 -26.94
N THR A 327 -15.51 -1.21 -27.32
CA THR A 327 -15.51 -0.67 -28.68
C THR A 327 -14.18 0.02 -28.98
N GLU A 328 -13.73 0.03 -30.24
CA GLU A 328 -12.43 0.59 -30.67
C GLU A 328 -12.15 2.04 -30.18
N VAL A 329 -13.21 2.81 -29.89
CA VAL A 329 -13.14 4.19 -29.40
C VAL A 329 -12.82 4.30 -27.88
N SER A 330 -12.54 3.19 -27.19
CA SER A 330 -12.18 3.22 -25.77
C SER A 330 -10.77 3.78 -25.53
N PRO A 331 -10.56 4.66 -24.53
CA PRO A 331 -9.23 5.14 -24.16
C PRO A 331 -8.22 4.02 -23.87
N GLN A 332 -8.69 2.88 -23.34
CA GLN A 332 -7.85 1.71 -23.07
C GLN A 332 -7.45 0.97 -24.36
N ALA A 333 -8.35 0.88 -25.33
CA ALA A 333 -8.05 0.31 -26.64
C ALA A 333 -7.06 1.22 -27.40
N ALA A 334 -7.28 2.54 -27.38
CA ALA A 334 -6.37 3.53 -27.97
C ALA A 334 -4.96 3.45 -27.37
N ARG A 335 -4.86 3.41 -26.03
CA ARG A 335 -3.57 3.26 -25.33
C ARG A 335 -2.85 1.96 -25.72
N ALA A 336 -3.55 0.82 -25.73
CA ALA A 336 -2.96 -0.45 -26.12
C ALA A 336 -2.44 -0.41 -27.58
N SER A 337 -3.20 0.19 -28.50
CA SER A 337 -2.79 0.40 -29.90
C SER A 337 -1.55 1.28 -30.01
N THR A 338 -1.47 2.39 -29.25
CA THR A 338 -0.31 3.28 -29.23
C THR A 338 0.94 2.56 -28.72
N LEU A 339 0.82 1.78 -27.64
CA LEU A 339 1.95 1.00 -27.11
C LEU A 339 2.43 -0.05 -28.11
N LEU A 340 1.51 -0.74 -28.79
CA LEU A 340 1.83 -1.71 -29.83
C LEU A 340 2.55 -1.06 -31.01
N ALA A 341 2.05 0.07 -31.51
CA ALA A 341 2.69 0.82 -32.59
C ALA A 341 4.11 1.28 -32.21
N LYS A 342 4.29 1.77 -30.98
CA LYS A 342 5.61 2.13 -30.44
C LYS A 342 6.55 0.92 -30.39
N ALA A 343 6.06 -0.25 -29.99
CA ALA A 343 6.87 -1.46 -29.95
C ALA A 343 7.34 -1.89 -31.35
N TYR A 344 6.47 -1.81 -32.36
CA TYR A 344 6.85 -2.07 -33.75
C TYR A 344 7.92 -1.11 -34.28
N ALA A 345 7.76 0.20 -34.02
CA ALA A 345 8.75 1.20 -34.40
C ALA A 345 10.13 0.91 -33.79
N MET A 346 10.17 0.57 -32.49
CA MET A 346 11.41 0.22 -31.80
C MET A 346 12.07 -1.05 -32.34
N SER A 347 11.29 -2.03 -32.82
CA SER A 347 11.83 -3.25 -33.44
C SER A 347 12.47 -2.97 -34.80
N GLY A 348 11.85 -2.11 -35.62
CA GLY A 348 12.41 -1.68 -36.91
C GLY A 348 13.72 -0.91 -36.77
N GLU A 349 13.83 -0.01 -35.79
CA GLU A 349 15.08 0.71 -35.50
C GLU A 349 16.24 -0.21 -35.10
N ALA A 350 15.96 -1.30 -34.38
CA ALA A 350 16.98 -2.27 -33.97
C ALA A 350 17.57 -3.02 -35.18
N GLN A 351 16.75 -3.32 -36.20
CA GLN A 351 17.20 -3.97 -37.44
C GLN A 351 18.08 -3.05 -38.31
N HIS A 352 17.84 -1.72 -38.27
CA HIS A 352 18.61 -0.75 -39.05
C HIS A 352 19.95 -0.36 -38.40
N ARG A 353 20.09 -0.41 -37.07
CA ARG A 353 21.38 -0.12 -36.38
C ARG A 353 22.38 -1.28 -36.37
N GLY A 354 21.95 -2.48 -36.75
CA GLY A 354 22.79 -3.69 -36.79
C GLY A 354 23.40 -3.99 -38.16
N ARG A 355 23.32 -3.08 -39.14
CA ARG A 355 23.90 -3.23 -40.48
C ARG A 355 25.12 -2.35 -40.70
#